data_AF-A0A482X489-F1
#
_entry.id   AF-A0A482X489-F1
#
_cell.length_a   1.000
_cell.length_b   1.000
_cell.length_c   1.000
_cell.angle_alpha   90.00
_cell.angle_beta   90.00
_cell.angle_gamma   90.00
#
_symmetry.space_group_name_H-M   'P 1'
#
loop_
_entity.id
_entity.type
_entity.pdbx_description
1 polymer ?
#
loop_
_entity_poly.entity_id
_entity_poly.type
_entity_poly.pdbx_seq_one_letter_code
_entity_poly.pdbx_strand_id
1 'polypeptide(L)'
;ARVSKTQFRLVISLIWLTGGILGVPFLYGNRVVDMIDDKGQRYPFCYSVNLTRSQLKFYRWLLVLLQYAIPLTVISWVYARMGVALWGATAPGNAQTERDANIMRNKKKA
;
A
#
# COMPACT_ATOMS: atom_id res chain seq x y z
N ALA A 1 18.84 3.90 8.61
CA ALA A 1 18.93 4.84 7.48
C ALA A 1 17.82 5.87 7.59
N ARG A 2 18.10 7.17 7.48
CA ARG A 2 17.09 8.24 7.53
C ARG A 2 16.81 8.70 6.10
N VAL A 3 15.55 8.67 5.68
CA VAL A 3 15.14 9.18 4.36
C VAL A 3 15.38 10.69 4.33
N SER A 4 16.01 11.20 3.27
CA SER A 4 16.22 12.63 3.11
C SER A 4 14.92 13.36 2.77
N LYS A 5 14.84 14.66 3.08
CA LYS A 5 13.68 15.50 2.78
C LYS A 5 13.33 15.51 1.29
N THR A 6 14.36 15.50 0.43
CA THR A 6 14.20 15.45 -1.04
C THR A 6 13.63 14.11 -1.49
N GLN A 7 14.13 13.00 -0.96
CA GLN A 7 13.61 11.66 -1.27
C GLN A 7 12.14 11.52 -0.86
N PHE A 8 11.77 11.99 0.33
CA PHE A 8 10.38 11.95 0.78
C PHE A 8 9.44 12.71 -0.17
N ARG A 9 9.81 13.96 -0.53
CA ARG A 9 9.03 14.76 -1.48
C ARG A 9 8.90 14.08 -2.83
N LEU A 10 10.00 13.55 -3.36
CA LEU A 10 10.02 12.86 -4.65
C LEU A 10 9.07 11.66 -4.65
N VAL A 11 9.12 10.82 -3.62
CA VAL A 11 8.24 9.64 -3.50
C VAL A 11 6.77 10.05 -3.46
N ILE A 12 6.40 11.04 -2.64
CA ILE A 12 5.01 11.52 -2.56
C ILE A 12 4.54 12.09 -3.90
N SER A 13 5.36 12.90 -4.56
CA SER A 13 5.03 13.43 -5.89
C SER A 13 4.83 12.32 -6.92
N LEU A 14 5.68 11.28 -6.91
CA LEU A 14 5.51 10.13 -7.81
C LEU A 14 4.21 9.36 -7.56
N ILE A 15 3.79 9.20 -6.29
CA ILE A 15 2.51 8.56 -5.95
C ILE A 15 1.35 9.34 -6.56
N TRP A 16 1.33 10.66 -6.40
CA TRP A 16 0.29 11.51 -6.96
C TRP A 16 0.26 11.48 -8.49
N LEU A 17 1.42 11.60 -9.13
CA LEU A 17 1.52 11.56 -10.59
C LEU A 17 1.04 10.20 -11.14
N THR A 18 1.49 9.10 -10.53
CA THR A 18 1.09 7.76 -10.94
C THR A 18 -0.41 7.55 -10.73
N GLY A 19 -0.95 7.98 -9.59
CA GLY A 19 -2.40 7.92 -9.32
C GLY A 19 -3.21 8.73 -10.35
N GLY A 20 -2.75 9.93 -10.67
CA GLY A 20 -3.36 10.78 -11.71
C GLY A 20 -3.35 10.11 -13.08
N ILE A 21 -2.18 9.61 -13.52
CA ILE A 21 -2.02 8.92 -14.81
C ILE A 21 -2.92 7.69 -14.89
N LEU A 22 -2.92 6.87 -13.84
CA LEU A 22 -3.76 5.68 -13.79
C LEU A 22 -5.25 6.03 -13.79
N GLY A 23 -5.68 7.22 -13.34
CA GLY A 23 -7.08 7.66 -13.38
C GLY A 23 -7.57 8.08 -14.78
N VAL A 24 -6.67 8.48 -15.68
CA VAL A 24 -7.02 9.04 -17.01
C VAL A 24 -7.92 8.12 -17.85
N PRO A 25 -7.68 6.80 -17.95
CA PRO A 25 -8.51 5.93 -18.78
C PRO A 25 -9.97 5.86 -18.32
N PHE A 26 -10.24 5.95 -17.01
CA PHE A 26 -11.63 6.04 -16.52
C PHE A 26 -12.25 7.41 -16.77
N LEU A 27 -11.48 8.49 -16.65
CA LEU A 27 -11.95 9.84 -16.99
C LEU A 27 -12.36 9.95 -18.46
N TYR A 28 -11.62 9.27 -19.34
CA TYR A 28 -11.91 9.20 -20.78
C TYR A 28 -13.04 8.19 -21.09
N GLY A 29 -12.99 7.01 -20.48
CA GLY A 29 -13.81 5.85 -20.83
C GLY A 29 -15.24 5.88 -20.30
N ASN A 30 -15.46 6.45 -19.12
CA ASN A 30 -16.73 6.40 -18.42
C ASN A 30 -17.57 7.66 -18.67
N ARG A 31 -18.84 7.45 -19.01
CA ARG A 31 -19.83 8.49 -19.22
C ARG A 31 -21.19 8.05 -18.66
N VAL A 32 -22.00 9.02 -18.27
CA VAL A 32 -23.40 8.77 -17.92
C VAL A 32 -24.20 8.67 -19.22
N VAL A 33 -24.94 7.58 -19.38
CA VAL A 33 -25.83 7.31 -20.50
C VAL A 33 -27.20 6.90 -19.99
N ASP A 34 -28.26 7.23 -20.72
CA ASP A 34 -29.61 6.78 -20.38
C ASP A 34 -29.81 5.34 -20.84
N MET A 35 -30.08 4.45 -19.88
CA MET A 35 -30.44 3.05 -20.13
C MET A 35 -31.96 2.90 -20.02
N ILE A 36 -32.50 1.87 -20.66
CA ILE A 36 -33.92 1.53 -20.61
C ILE A 36 -34.07 0.22 -19.84
N ASP A 37 -34.88 0.22 -18.79
CA ASP A 37 -35.23 -0.98 -18.02
C ASP A 37 -36.23 -1.86 -18.79
N ASP A 38 -36.45 -3.09 -18.34
CA ASP A 38 -37.40 -4.06 -18.91
C ASP A 38 -38.84 -3.50 -18.96
N LYS A 39 -39.16 -2.53 -18.10
CA LYS A 39 -40.45 -1.81 -18.06
C LYS A 39 -40.51 -0.59 -18.97
N GLY A 40 -39.48 -0.33 -19.78
CA GLY A 40 -39.39 0.82 -20.68
C GLY A 40 -39.02 2.15 -20.00
N GLN A 41 -38.69 2.14 -18.71
CA GLN A 41 -38.32 3.34 -17.96
C GLN A 41 -36.85 3.72 -18.20
N ARG A 42 -36.60 5.01 -18.47
CA ARG A 42 -35.25 5.54 -18.64
C ARG A 42 -34.60 5.83 -17.29
N TYR A 43 -33.35 5.42 -17.11
CA TYR A 43 -32.56 5.77 -15.93
C TYR A 43 -31.10 6.09 -16.31
N PRO A 44 -30.46 7.03 -15.61
CA PRO A 44 -29.07 7.37 -15.86
C PRO A 44 -28.14 6.28 -15.31
N PHE A 45 -27.23 5.77 -16.13
CA PHE A 45 -26.24 4.77 -15.72
C PHE A 45 -24.83 5.17 -16.17
N CYS A 46 -23.84 4.97 -15.31
CA CYS A 46 -22.45 5.19 -15.68
C CYS A 46 -21.92 3.97 -16.44
N TYR A 47 -21.67 4.14 -17.73
CA TYR A 47 -21.22 3.08 -18.62
C TYR A 47 -19.90 3.44 -19.31
N SER A 48 -19.14 2.42 -19.69
CA SER A 48 -17.92 2.61 -20.46
C SER A 48 -18.26 2.68 -21.94
N VAL A 49 -18.25 3.89 -22.50
CA VAL A 49 -18.64 4.14 -23.90
C VAL A 49 -17.44 4.16 -24.85
N ASN A 50 -16.28 4.61 -24.36
CA ASN A 50 -15.08 4.81 -25.21
C ASN A 50 -14.03 3.69 -25.08
N LEU A 51 -14.31 2.63 -24.32
CA LEU A 51 -13.40 1.50 -24.14
C LEU A 51 -14.11 0.19 -24.51
N THR A 52 -13.45 -0.63 -25.31
CA THR A 52 -13.92 -1.99 -25.58
C THR A 52 -13.86 -2.85 -24.31
N ARG A 53 -14.66 -3.92 -24.26
CA ARG A 53 -14.67 -4.87 -23.13
C ARG A 53 -13.30 -5.46 -22.85
N SER A 54 -12.51 -5.73 -23.90
CA SER A 54 -11.14 -6.26 -23.78
C SER A 54 -10.21 -5.24 -23.12
N GLN A 55 -10.22 -3.99 -23.59
CA GLN A 55 -9.42 -2.90 -23.01
C GLN A 55 -9.80 -2.66 -21.55
N LEU A 56 -11.09 -2.62 -21.23
CA LEU A 56 -11.56 -2.43 -19.86
C LEU A 56 -11.15 -3.59 -18.95
N LYS A 57 -11.22 -4.82 -19.45
CA LYS A 57 -10.78 -6.01 -18.71
C LYS A 57 -9.27 -5.97 -18.44
N PHE A 58 -8.47 -5.69 -19.46
CA PHE A 58 -7.02 -5.56 -19.34
C PHE A 58 -6.64 -4.45 -18.35
N TYR A 59 -7.25 -3.28 -18.49
CA TYR A 59 -7.01 -2.13 -17.62
C TYR A 59 -7.38 -2.45 -16.15
N ARG A 60 -8.52 -3.10 -15.89
CA ARG A 60 -8.88 -3.53 -14.53
C ARG A 60 -7.86 -4.50 -13.94
N TRP A 61 -7.37 -5.46 -14.71
CA TRP A 61 -6.31 -6.37 -14.27
C TRP A 61 -5.01 -5.64 -13.97
N LEU A 62 -4.63 -4.67 -14.81
CA LEU A 62 -3.48 -3.82 -14.56
C LEU A 62 -3.61 -3.05 -13.24
N LEU A 63 -4.77 -2.47 -12.96
CA LEU A 63 -5.02 -1.77 -11.68
C LEU A 63 -4.94 -2.72 -10.49
N VAL A 64 -5.53 -3.92 -10.58
CA VAL A 64 -5.44 -4.92 -9.51
C VAL A 64 -3.98 -5.30 -9.25
N LEU A 65 -3.17 -5.46 -10.29
CA LEU A 65 -1.75 -5.76 -10.14
C LEU A 65 -0.99 -4.61 -9.47
N LEU A 66 -1.12 -3.39 -10.03
CA LEU A 66 -0.33 -2.23 -9.63
C LEU A 66 -0.76 -1.60 -8.31
N GLN A 67 -2.06 -1.55 -8.03
CA GLN A 67 -2.62 -0.86 -6.86
C GLN A 67 -2.94 -1.79 -5.70
N TYR A 68 -3.06 -3.10 -5.94
CA TYR A 68 -3.41 -4.06 -4.90
C TYR A 68 -2.33 -5.12 -4.70
N ALA A 69 -2.02 -5.94 -5.70
CA ALA A 69 -1.11 -7.07 -5.53
C ALA A 69 0.32 -6.64 -5.16
N ILE A 70 0.88 -5.67 -5.88
CA ILE A 70 2.23 -5.16 -5.59
C ILE A 70 2.28 -4.47 -4.20
N PRO A 71 1.38 -3.52 -3.86
CA PRO A 71 1.41 -2.91 -2.53
C PRO A 71 1.21 -3.91 -1.40
N LEU A 72 0.27 -4.84 -1.55
CA LEU A 72 0.00 -5.87 -0.55
C LEU A 72 1.21 -6.76 -0.32
N THR A 73 1.83 -7.27 -1.38
CA THR A 73 3.02 -8.13 -1.27
C THR A 73 4.19 -7.41 -0.62
N VAL A 74 4.46 -6.16 -0.99
CA VAL A 74 5.53 -5.34 -0.39
C VAL A 74 5.26 -5.11 1.10
N ILE A 75 4.04 -4.69 1.46
CA ILE A 75 3.67 -4.44 2.85
C ILE A 75 3.77 -5.74 3.65
N SER A 76 3.16 -6.83 3.20
CA SER A 76 3.22 -8.13 3.88
C SER A 76 4.65 -8.59 4.10
N TRP A 77 5.52 -8.46 3.09
CA TRP A 77 6.92 -8.84 3.21
C TRP A 77 7.69 -7.98 4.22
N VAL A 78 7.55 -6.65 4.13
CA VAL A 78 8.20 -5.72 5.07
C VAL A 78 7.76 -5.99 6.51
N TYR A 79 6.45 -6.14 6.73
CA TYR A 79 5.91 -6.38 8.07
C TYR A 79 6.28 -7.76 8.61
N ALA A 80 6.33 -8.80 7.77
CA ALA A 80 6.83 -10.11 8.18
C ALA A 80 8.30 -10.03 8.62
N ARG A 81 9.15 -9.32 7.86
CA ARG A 81 10.56 -9.09 8.21
C ARG A 81 10.72 -8.31 9.51
N MET A 82 9.91 -7.26 9.70
CA MET A 82 9.88 -6.51 10.97
C MET A 82 9.46 -7.40 12.13
N GLY A 83 8.42 -8.22 11.95
CA GLY A 83 7.95 -9.17 12.96
C GLY A 83 9.02 -10.18 13.39
N VAL A 84 9.72 -10.79 12.43
CA VAL A 84 10.84 -11.70 12.73
C VAL A 84 11.99 -10.99 13.45
N ALA A 85 12.34 -9.78 13.02
CA ALA A 85 13.39 -8.99 13.67
C ALA A 85 13.02 -8.62 15.11
N LEU A 86 11.75 -8.29 15.38
CA LEU A 86 11.24 -7.99 16.72
C LEU A 86 11.15 -9.24 17.60
N TRP A 87 10.82 -10.40 17.04
CA TRP A 87 10.66 -11.65 17.81
C TRP A 87 11.97 -12.12 18.47
N GLY A 88 13.11 -11.91 17.81
CA GLY A 88 14.44 -12.25 18.35
C GLY A 88 15.18 -11.07 19.01
N ALA A 89 14.69 -9.84 18.86
CA ALA A 89 15.33 -8.67 19.45
C ALA A 89 14.96 -8.59 20.93
N THR A 90 15.95 -8.77 21.80
CA THR A 90 15.86 -8.26 23.18
C THR A 90 15.53 -6.78 23.11
N ALA A 91 14.46 -6.35 23.79
CA ALA A 91 14.01 -4.96 23.78
C ALA A 91 15.21 -4.01 24.02
N PRO A 92 15.38 -2.96 23.20
CA PRO A 92 16.47 -1.99 23.37
C PRO A 92 16.26 -1.26 24.70
N GLY A 93 16.96 -1.76 25.72
CA GLY A 93 16.71 -1.50 27.13
C GLY A 93 17.43 -2.50 28.03
N ASN A 94 17.76 -3.69 27.50
CA ASN A 94 18.52 -4.69 28.25
C ASN A 94 20.05 -4.44 28.32
N ALA A 95 20.50 -3.21 28.06
CA ALA A 95 21.86 -2.78 28.44
C ALA A 95 22.09 -2.85 29.96
N GLN A 96 21.04 -3.13 30.74
CA GLN A 96 21.13 -3.42 32.16
C GLN A 96 21.47 -4.88 32.45
N THR A 97 21.32 -5.90 31.58
CA THR A 97 21.62 -7.30 32.01
C THR A 97 23.08 -7.51 32.41
N GLU A 98 24.06 -6.96 31.70
CA GLU A 98 25.46 -7.04 32.15
C GLU A 98 25.70 -6.24 33.45
N ARG A 99 25.05 -5.08 33.58
CA ARG A 99 25.18 -4.22 34.77
C ARG A 99 24.51 -4.86 35.99
N ASP A 100 23.33 -5.42 35.83
CA ASP A 100 22.52 -6.12 36.83
C ASP A 100 23.20 -7.44 37.23
N ALA A 101 23.78 -8.16 36.28
CA ALA A 101 24.60 -9.34 36.57
C ALA A 101 25.83 -8.97 37.42
N ASN A 102 26.50 -7.85 37.10
CA ASN A 102 27.62 -7.35 37.90
C ASN A 102 27.19 -6.87 39.30
N ILE A 103 26.03 -6.20 39.43
CA ILE A 103 25.48 -5.77 40.72
C ILE A 103 25.12 -6.99 41.58
N MET A 104 24.47 -8.01 41.01
CA MET A 104 24.13 -9.27 41.70
C MET A 104 25.38 -10.04 42.14
N ARG A 105 26.44 -10.04 41.32
CA ARG A 105 27.72 -10.67 41.67
C ARG A 105 28.42 -9.96 42.82
N ASN A 106 28.36 -8.63 42.87
CA ASN A 106 28.95 -7.84 43.96
C ASN A 106 28.15 -7.99 45.26
N LYS A 107 26.81 -8.11 45.19
CA LYS A 107 25.97 -8.42 46.37
C LYS A 107 26.21 -9.81 46.97
N LYS A 108 26.71 -10.78 46.20
CA LYS A 108 27.11 -12.10 46.72
C LYS A 108 28.49 -12.13 47.39
N LYS A 109 29.29 -11.07 47.26
CA LYS A 109 30.64 -10.97 47.83
C LYS A 109 30.69 -10.17 49.14
N ALA A 110 29.60 -9.51 49.51
CA ALA A 110 29.40 -8.87 50.82
C ALA A 110 28.65 -9.82 51.75
#